data_AF-A0A630UVA4-F1
#
_entry.id   AF-A0A630UVA4-F1
#
_cell.length_a   1.000
_cell.length_b   1.000
_cell.length_c   1.000
_cell.angle_alpha   90.00
_cell.angle_beta   90.00
_cell.angle_gamma   90.00
#
_symmetry.space_group_name_H-M   'P 1'
#
loop_
_entity.id
_entity.type
_entity.pdbx_description
1 polymer ?
#
loop_
_entity_poly.entity_id
_entity_poly.type
_entity_poly.pdbx_seq_one_letter_code
_entity_poly.pdbx_strand_id
1 'polypeptide(L)'
;FICVAGAFFVLVHAFVVNDFTVAYVAGNSNTQLPVWYRVAATWGAHEGSLLLWVLLMSGWTLAVAVFSRQVPADIVARVLAVMGMVCAGFLAFILFTSGPF
;
A
#
# COMPACT_ATOMS: atom_id res chain seq x y z
N PHE A 1 -2.42 2.09 8.90
CA PHE A 1 -0.97 2.01 8.60
C PHE A 1 -0.43 0.60 8.80
N ILE A 2 -0.34 0.08 10.03
CA ILE A 2 0.29 -1.24 10.32
C ILE A 2 -0.27 -2.37 9.43
N CYS A 3 -1.58 -2.49 9.28
CA CYS A 3 -2.18 -3.50 8.42
C CYS A 3 -1.80 -3.33 6.94
N VAL A 4 -1.74 -2.08 6.45
CA VAL A 4 -1.37 -1.78 5.06
C VAL A 4 0.11 -2.06 4.82
N ALA A 5 0.98 -1.71 5.78
CA ALA A 5 2.40 -2.05 5.74
C ALA A 5 2.60 -3.56 5.75
N GLY A 6 1.90 -4.28 6.62
CA GLY A 6 1.91 -5.75 6.66
C GLY A 6 1.48 -6.36 5.34
N ALA A 7 0.37 -5.90 4.76
CA ALA A 7 -0.07 -6.34 3.44
C ALA A 7 1.03 -6.09 2.39
N PHE A 8 1.57 -4.87 2.30
CA PHE A 8 2.61 -4.56 1.33
C PHE A 8 3.86 -5.45 1.48
N PHE A 9 4.32 -5.72 2.71
CA PHE A 9 5.46 -6.62 2.94
C PHE A 9 5.15 -8.08 2.59
N VAL A 10 3.92 -8.55 2.83
CA VAL A 10 3.48 -9.88 2.37
C VAL A 10 3.52 -9.96 0.84
N LEU A 11 3.09 -8.90 0.14
CA LEU A 11 3.17 -8.84 -1.32
C LEU A 11 4.61 -8.86 -1.81
N VAL A 12 5.50 -8.05 -1.22
CA VAL A 12 6.94 -8.07 -1.54
C VAL A 12 7.51 -9.47 -1.33
N HIS A 13 7.17 -10.12 -0.23
CA HIS A 13 7.61 -11.49 0.04
C HIS A 13 7.14 -12.46 -1.05
N ALA A 14 5.87 -12.39 -1.47
CA ALA A 14 5.31 -13.21 -2.54
C ALA A 14 6.10 -13.05 -3.86
N PHE A 15 6.51 -11.83 -4.23
CA PHE A 15 7.40 -11.59 -5.37
C PHE A 15 8.82 -12.16 -5.15
N VAL A 16 9.38 -12.00 -3.96
CA VAL A 16 10.74 -12.48 -3.62
C VAL A 16 10.84 -14.00 -3.61
N VAL A 17 9.77 -14.71 -3.26
CA VAL A 17 9.75 -16.19 -3.34
C VAL A 17 9.14 -16.72 -4.64
N ASN A 18 8.69 -15.83 -5.54
CA ASN A 18 7.95 -16.19 -6.75
C ASN A 18 6.73 -17.09 -6.46
N ASP A 19 5.90 -16.68 -5.50
CA ASP A 19 4.65 -17.37 -5.23
C ASP A 19 3.66 -17.16 -6.38
N PHE A 20 3.71 -18.06 -7.36
CA PHE A 20 2.85 -18.01 -8.55
C PHE A 20 1.40 -18.43 -8.28
N THR A 21 1.04 -18.78 -7.04
CA THR A 21 -0.38 -18.96 -6.68
C THR A 21 -1.12 -17.62 -6.66
N VAL A 22 -0.40 -16.52 -6.45
CA VAL A 22 -0.91 -15.15 -6.55
C VAL A 22 -0.87 -14.72 -8.02
N ALA A 23 -2.03 -14.45 -8.60
CA ALA A 23 -2.17 -14.08 -10.01
C ALA A 23 -1.34 -12.85 -10.39
N TYR A 24 -1.27 -11.87 -9.48
CA TYR A 24 -0.46 -10.67 -9.66
C TYR A 24 1.04 -10.99 -9.79
N VAL A 25 1.57 -11.91 -8.99
CA VAL A 25 2.98 -12.35 -9.06
C VAL A 25 3.23 -13.14 -10.34
N ALA A 26 2.32 -14.04 -10.72
CA ALA A 26 2.42 -14.82 -11.94
C ALA A 26 2.40 -13.96 -13.21
N GLY A 27 1.66 -12.85 -13.20
CA GLY A 27 1.58 -11.90 -14.32
C GLY A 27 2.76 -10.92 -14.42
N ASN A 28 3.48 -10.67 -13.32
CA ASN A 28 4.47 -9.59 -13.24
C ASN A 28 5.89 -10.05 -12.82
N SER A 29 6.11 -11.35 -12.57
CA SER A 29 7.42 -11.90 -12.20
C SER A 29 7.74 -13.19 -12.97
N ASN A 30 9.01 -13.58 -12.98
CA ASN A 30 9.46 -14.88 -13.45
C ASN A 30 10.69 -15.36 -12.65
N THR A 31 11.02 -16.65 -12.76
CA THR A 31 12.10 -17.29 -11.98
C THR A 31 13.51 -16.82 -12.33
N GLN A 32 13.71 -16.29 -13.54
CA GLN A 32 15.02 -15.79 -14.00
C GLN A 32 15.25 -14.32 -13.62
N LEU A 33 14.24 -13.64 -13.08
CA LEU A 33 14.32 -12.22 -12.73
C LEU A 33 15.12 -12.03 -11.43
N PRO A 34 16.17 -11.17 -11.43
CA PRO A 34 16.92 -10.89 -10.20
C PRO A 34 16.02 -10.33 -9.09
N VAL A 35 16.35 -10.63 -7.83
CA VAL A 35 15.51 -10.30 -6.66
C VAL A 35 15.13 -8.82 -6.62
N TRP A 36 16.07 -7.91 -6.93
CA TRP A 36 15.82 -6.46 -6.91
C TRP A 36 14.74 -6.02 -7.90
N TYR A 37 14.70 -6.65 -9.08
CA TYR A 37 13.66 -6.39 -10.07
C TYR A 37 12.32 -6.98 -9.65
N ARG A 38 12.30 -8.10 -8.91
CA ARG A 38 11.08 -8.68 -8.35
C ARG A 38 10.48 -7.82 -7.24
N VAL A 39 11.33 -7.22 -6.40
CA VAL A 39 10.89 -6.21 -5.44
C VAL A 39 10.30 -5.00 -6.17
N ALA A 40 10.99 -4.46 -7.18
CA ALA A 40 10.46 -3.35 -7.98
C ALA A 40 9.14 -3.70 -8.71
N ALA A 41 8.97 -4.95 -9.15
CA ALA A 41 7.73 -5.43 -9.77
C ALA A 41 6.52 -5.37 -8.81
N THR A 42 6.75 -5.39 -7.50
CA THR A 42 5.68 -5.32 -6.49
C THR A 42 4.83 -4.05 -6.61
N TRP A 43 5.40 -2.96 -7.11
CA TRP A 43 4.67 -1.70 -7.37
C TRP A 43 4.79 -1.24 -8.83
N GLY A 44 5.28 -2.10 -9.71
CA GLY A 44 5.49 -1.78 -11.13
C GLY A 44 4.20 -1.80 -11.94
N ALA A 45 3.17 -2.51 -11.46
CA ALA A 45 1.86 -2.62 -12.12
C ALA A 45 0.75 -1.92 -11.32
N HIS A 46 -0.42 -1.81 -11.94
CA HIS A 46 -1.56 -1.01 -11.46
C HIS A 46 -1.94 -1.35 -10.00
N GLU A 47 -2.22 -2.62 -9.70
CA GLU A 47 -2.69 -3.07 -8.37
C GLU A 47 -1.67 -2.82 -7.26
N GLY A 48 -0.41 -3.15 -7.52
CA GLY A 48 0.69 -2.94 -6.57
C GLY A 48 1.00 -1.47 -6.32
N SER A 49 0.94 -0.63 -7.36
CA SER A 49 1.14 0.82 -7.22
C SER A 49 0.06 1.48 -6.35
N LEU A 50 -1.19 1.00 -6.44
CA LEU A 50 -2.27 1.46 -5.57
C LEU A 50 -2.02 1.10 -4.11
N LEU A 51 -1.56 -0.13 -3.83
CA LEU A 51 -1.23 -0.54 -2.46
C LEU A 51 -0.08 0.29 -1.87
N LEU A 52 0.97 0.56 -2.66
CA LEU A 52 2.07 1.46 -2.27
C LEU A 52 1.55 2.87 -2.00
N TRP A 53 0.66 3.38 -2.83
CA TRP A 53 0.08 4.71 -2.65
C TRP A 53 -0.68 4.82 -1.32
N VAL A 54 -1.52 3.82 -0.99
CA VAL A 54 -2.23 3.76 0.28
C VAL A 54 -1.28 3.59 1.47
N LEU A 55 -0.19 2.84 1.31
CA LEU A 55 0.85 2.74 2.34
C LEU A 55 1.44 4.12 2.66
N LEU A 56 1.85 4.87 1.63
CA LEU A 56 2.40 6.21 1.78
C LEU A 56 1.39 7.19 2.37
N MET A 57 0.15 7.22 1.86
CA MET A 57 -0.89 8.10 2.40
C MET A 57 -1.20 7.78 3.86
N SER A 58 -1.33 6.50 4.22
CA SER A 58 -1.60 6.11 5.61
C SER A 58 -0.41 6.37 6.54
N GLY A 59 0.82 6.35 6.00
CA GLY A 59 2.03 6.77 6.71
C GLY A 59 2.02 8.27 7.01
N TRP A 60 1.64 9.10 6.03
CA TRP A 60 1.45 10.53 6.23
C TRP A 60 0.32 10.84 7.22
N THR A 61 -0.81 10.13 7.14
CA THR A 61 -1.91 10.28 8.11
C THR A 61 -1.43 9.98 9.53
N LEU A 62 -0.62 8.93 9.71
CA LEU A 62 0.00 8.60 11.00
C LEU A 62 0.95 9.70 11.46
N ALA A 63 1.81 10.21 10.57
CA ALA A 63 2.73 11.29 10.88
C ALA A 63 2.00 12.56 11.35
N VAL A 64 0.94 12.98 10.64
CA VAL A 64 0.10 14.13 11.04
C VAL A 64 -0.53 13.87 12.41
N ALA A 65 -1.08 12.68 12.64
CA ALA A 65 -1.70 12.34 13.92
C ALA A 65 -0.72 12.40 15.11
N VAL A 66 0.55 12.06 14.89
CA VAL A 66 1.58 12.01 15.94
C VAL A 66 2.27 13.37 16.15
N PHE A 67 2.59 14.08 15.07
CA PHE A 67 3.46 15.26 15.13
C PHE A 67 2.71 16.61 15.16
N SER A 68 1.40 16.67 14.90
CA SER A 68 0.63 17.93 14.83
C SER A 68 0.10 18.44 16.18
N ARG A 69 0.74 18.12 17.31
CA ARG A 69 0.29 18.49 18.66
C ARG A 69 0.19 20.00 18.93
N GLN A 70 0.93 20.82 18.18
CA GLN A 70 0.94 22.28 18.33
C GLN A 70 -0.17 22.98 17.53
N VAL A 71 -0.93 22.24 16.72
CA VAL A 71 -1.99 22.75 15.86
C VAL A 71 -3.35 22.61 16.57
N PRO A 72 -4.28 23.56 16.42
CA PRO A 72 -5.64 23.43 16.94
C PRO A 72 -6.30 22.11 16.54
N ALA A 73 -6.93 21.45 17.51
CA ALA A 73 -7.45 20.09 17.34
C ALA A 73 -8.55 19.98 16.27
N ASP A 74 -9.32 21.05 16.07
CA ASP A 74 -10.35 21.13 15.02
C ASP A 74 -9.75 21.09 13.61
N ILE A 75 -8.60 21.74 13.40
CA ILE A 75 -7.86 21.72 12.13
C ILE A 75 -7.28 20.33 11.90
N VAL A 76 -6.60 19.76 12.89
CA VAL A 76 -6.01 18.41 12.79
C VAL A 76 -7.09 17.37 12.52
N ALA A 77 -8.24 17.44 13.20
CA ALA A 77 -9.36 16.52 12.98
C ALA A 77 -9.88 16.59 11.54
N ARG A 78 -10.02 17.79 10.95
CA ARG A 78 -10.44 17.93 9.55
C ARG A 78 -9.44 17.35 8.57
N VAL A 79 -8.13 17.60 8.79
CA VAL A 79 -7.07 17.04 7.95
C VAL A 79 -7.08 15.52 8.01
N LEU A 80 -7.11 14.94 9.22
CA LEU A 80 -7.17 13.50 9.42
C LEU A 80 -8.45 12.88 8.85
N ALA A 81 -9.60 13.56 8.95
CA ALA A 81 -10.85 13.10 8.36
C ALA A 81 -10.78 13.01 6.84
N VAL A 82 -10.24 14.05 6.17
CA VAL A 82 -10.09 14.06 4.71
C VAL A 82 -9.07 12.99 4.27
N MET A 83 -7.90 12.93 4.90
CA MET A 83 -6.89 11.92 4.58
C MET A 83 -7.42 10.50 4.82
N GLY A 84 -8.16 10.29 5.92
CA GLY A 84 -8.79 9.02 6.25
C GLY A 84 -9.86 8.61 5.24
N MET A 85 -10.70 9.54 4.80
CA MET A 85 -11.73 9.29 3.79
C MET A 85 -11.12 8.91 2.44
N VAL A 86 -10.08 9.62 2.01
CA VAL A 86 -9.36 9.28 0.76
C VAL A 86 -8.70 7.91 0.88
N CYS A 87 -8.01 7.61 1.98
CA CYS A 87 -7.44 6.28 2.22
C CYS A 87 -8.52 5.18 2.21
N ALA A 88 -9.66 5.41 2.85
CA ALA A 88 -10.77 4.46 2.89
C ALA A 88 -11.33 4.19 1.48
N GLY A 89 -11.47 5.23 0.65
CA GLY A 89 -11.90 5.08 -0.74
C GLY A 89 -10.94 4.21 -1.57
N PHE A 90 -9.64 4.47 -1.49
CA PHE A 90 -8.64 3.63 -2.18
C PHE A 90 -8.60 2.20 -1.64
N LEU A 91 -8.72 2.01 -0.32
CA LEU A 91 -8.79 0.67 0.27
C LEU A 91 -10.03 -0.10 -0.21
N ALA A 92 -11.19 0.56 -0.27
CA ALA A 92 -12.40 -0.06 -0.81
C ALA A 92 -12.19 -0.44 -2.29
N PHE A 93 -11.59 0.44 -3.10
CA PHE A 93 -11.26 0.14 -4.49
C PHE A 93 -10.31 -1.08 -4.61
N ILE A 94 -9.25 -1.14 -3.80
CA ILE A 94 -8.35 -2.29 -3.79
C ILE A 94 -9.10 -3.59 -3.41
N LEU A 95 -9.97 -3.54 -2.39
CA LEU A 95 -10.67 -4.73 -1.91
C LEU A 95 -11.72 -5.27 -2.90
N PHE A 96 -12.37 -4.39 -3.67
CA PHE A 96 -13.50 -4.80 -4.51
C PHE A 96 -13.18 -4.92 -6.01
N THR A 97 -12.08 -4.35 -6.50
CA THR A 97 -11.79 -4.36 -7.93
C THR A 97 -10.33 -4.63 -8.29
N SER A 98 -9.36 -4.09 -7.53
CA SER A 98 -7.93 -4.16 -7.88
C SER A 98 -7.07 -4.76 -6.77
N GLY A 99 -7.49 -5.92 -6.28
CA GLY A 99 -6.78 -6.65 -5.22
C GLY A 99 -5.46 -7.22 -5.74
N PRO A 100 -4.31 -6.90 -5.13
CA PRO A 100 -3.00 -7.42 -5.57
C PRO A 100 -2.70 -8.84 -5.04
N PHE A 101 -3.68 -9.52 -4.41
CA PHE A 101 -3.57 -10.83 -3.79
C PHE A 101 -4.57 -11.81 -4.39
#